data_AF-A0A1Y1I0R9-F1
#
_entry.id   AF-A0A1Y1I0R9-F1
#
_cell.length_a   1.000
_cell.length_b   1.000
_cell.length_c   1.000
_cell.angle_alpha   90.00
_cell.angle_beta   90.00
_cell.angle_gamma   90.00
#
_symmetry.space_group_name_H-M   'P 1'
#
loop_
_entity.id
_entity.type
_entity.pdbx_description
1 polymer ?
#
loop_
_entity_poly.entity_id
_entity_poly.type
_entity_poly.pdbx_seq_one_letter_code
_entity_poly.pdbx_strand_id
1 'polypeptide(L)'
;MTPAERAVGSADVRVRRLILRTLPRFFILQSVREQTGKSTIFLNAVMSHALNHFQDLATLRGSTALLLSLAFALSEPALEDNLFRVAGRVLFESKDTMVIKFTITMLRGIERTRLGIKGFLSKPLAPNPTLRSAALALVLCSEQLDDKDRSFMVVLARALEYGTMVALADPDKCPLPGLSSEEDIRRLANADPCARQRAHELRTLLAKGVDADGDFCVRFVRANASKDAGMVEQEVEKMGIKRQHRKMATRCSRPGCDKVETRPRDFQLCGSCKLAVYCGRECQRRAWKAGHKDTCQKTG
;
A
#
# COMPACT_ATOMS: atom_id res chain seq x y z
N MET A 1 -4.17 -25.12 0.56
CA MET A 1 -4.11 -25.07 -0.90
C MET A 1 -4.71 -26.32 -1.49
N THR A 2 -5.69 -26.18 -2.38
CA THR A 2 -6.33 -27.32 -3.07
C THR A 2 -5.41 -27.89 -4.15
N PRO A 3 -5.62 -29.14 -4.62
CA PRO A 3 -4.87 -29.72 -5.73
C PRO A 3 -4.94 -28.88 -7.02
N ALA A 4 -6.05 -28.17 -7.24
CA ALA A 4 -6.22 -27.27 -8.38
C ALA A 4 -5.29 -26.04 -8.32
N GLU A 5 -4.96 -25.54 -7.11
CA GLU A 5 -4.03 -24.41 -6.94
C GLU A 5 -2.56 -24.80 -7.17
N ARG A 6 -2.22 -26.11 -7.11
CA ARG A 6 -0.86 -26.60 -7.41
C ARG A 6 -0.57 -26.74 -8.91
N ALA A 7 -1.61 -26.76 -9.75
CA ALA A 7 -1.48 -26.92 -11.21
C ALA A 7 -1.25 -25.59 -11.95
N VAL A 8 -1.17 -24.46 -11.23
CA VAL A 8 -0.80 -23.16 -11.82
C VAL A 8 0.65 -23.25 -12.28
N GLY A 9 0.85 -23.39 -13.59
CA GLY A 9 2.16 -23.61 -14.21
C GLY A 9 3.18 -22.53 -13.85
N SER A 10 4.47 -22.89 -13.83
CA SER A 10 5.58 -21.99 -13.42
C SER A 10 5.63 -20.70 -14.26
N ALA A 11 5.10 -20.73 -15.48
CA ALA A 11 4.95 -19.57 -16.35
C ALA A 11 4.03 -18.49 -15.75
N ASP A 12 2.90 -18.88 -15.13
CA ASP A 12 1.94 -17.93 -14.55
C ASP A 12 2.52 -17.23 -13.31
N VAL A 13 3.24 -17.97 -12.46
CA VAL A 13 3.96 -17.37 -11.31
C VAL A 13 4.99 -16.34 -11.79
N ARG A 14 5.72 -16.63 -12.88
CA ARG A 14 6.71 -15.72 -13.45
C ARG A 14 6.07 -14.44 -14.00
N VAL A 15 4.93 -14.57 -14.68
CA VAL A 15 4.14 -13.43 -15.20
C VAL A 15 3.60 -12.59 -14.05
N ARG A 16 3.00 -13.20 -13.02
CA ARG A 16 2.50 -12.49 -11.84
C ARG A 16 3.60 -11.72 -11.11
N ARG A 17 4.80 -12.30 -10.94
CA ARG A 17 5.97 -11.59 -10.39
C ARG A 17 6.38 -10.38 -11.22
N LEU A 18 6.38 -10.52 -12.55
CA LEU A 18 6.73 -9.42 -13.45
C LEU A 18 5.70 -8.28 -13.35
N ILE A 19 4.42 -8.64 -13.27
CA ILE A 19 3.31 -7.71 -13.07
C ILE A 19 3.48 -6.98 -11.74
N LEU A 20 3.71 -7.68 -10.63
CA LEU A 20 3.89 -7.04 -9.30
C LEU A 20 5.13 -6.15 -9.21
N ARG A 21 6.19 -6.46 -9.97
CA ARG A 21 7.38 -5.59 -10.04
C ARG A 21 7.15 -4.33 -10.88
N THR A 22 6.34 -4.42 -11.92
CA THR A 22 6.08 -3.29 -12.83
C THR A 22 4.90 -2.42 -12.36
N LEU A 23 3.90 -3.02 -11.70
CA LEU A 23 2.70 -2.34 -11.18
C LEU A 23 3.00 -1.06 -10.41
N PRO A 24 3.90 -1.04 -9.40
CA PRO A 24 4.24 0.18 -8.67
C PRO A 24 4.63 1.35 -9.58
N ARG A 25 5.30 1.07 -10.71
CA ARG A 25 5.72 2.11 -11.69
C ARG A 25 4.53 2.72 -12.43
N PHE A 26 3.43 1.99 -12.61
CA PHE A 26 2.21 2.54 -13.22
C PHE A 26 1.47 3.51 -12.30
N PHE A 27 1.66 3.40 -10.98
CA PHE A 27 1.01 4.27 -9.98
C PHE A 27 1.72 5.61 -9.74
N ILE A 28 2.79 5.88 -10.49
CA ILE A 28 3.43 7.19 -10.53
C ILE A 28 2.41 8.24 -11.03
N LEU A 29 1.57 7.87 -12.01
CA LEU A 29 0.47 8.71 -12.48
C LEU A 29 -0.63 8.81 -11.41
N GLN A 30 -0.91 10.03 -10.96
CA GLN A 30 -1.92 10.31 -9.92
C GLN A 30 -3.31 9.78 -10.29
N SER A 31 -3.74 9.94 -11.55
CA SER A 31 -5.06 9.48 -12.01
C SER A 31 -5.24 7.96 -11.93
N VAL A 32 -4.21 7.19 -12.31
CA VAL A 32 -4.20 5.72 -12.21
C VAL A 32 -4.19 5.30 -10.75
N ARG A 33 -3.39 5.96 -9.92
CA ARG A 33 -3.32 5.75 -8.46
C ARG A 33 -4.67 5.96 -7.78
N GLU A 34 -5.37 7.04 -8.13
CA GLU A 34 -6.69 7.34 -7.57
C GLU A 34 -7.76 6.36 -8.03
N GLN A 35 -7.75 5.95 -9.31
CA GLN A 35 -8.73 4.98 -9.82
C GLN A 35 -8.50 3.58 -9.25
N THR A 36 -7.26 3.10 -9.26
CA THR A 36 -6.94 1.77 -8.75
C THR A 36 -6.96 1.69 -7.24
N GLY A 37 -6.56 2.76 -6.53
CA GLY A 37 -6.67 2.85 -5.08
C GLY A 37 -8.13 2.77 -4.57
N LYS A 38 -9.11 3.10 -5.41
CA LYS A 38 -10.54 2.92 -5.13
C LYS A 38 -11.07 1.51 -5.45
N SER A 39 -10.30 0.68 -6.17
CA SER A 39 -10.73 -0.67 -6.53
C SER A 39 -10.47 -1.65 -5.41
N THR A 40 -11.44 -1.81 -4.51
CA THR A 40 -11.37 -2.78 -3.39
C THR A 40 -11.14 -4.21 -3.88
N ILE A 41 -11.72 -4.60 -5.02
CA ILE A 41 -11.54 -5.93 -5.63
C ILE A 41 -10.07 -6.16 -6.01
N PHE A 42 -9.47 -5.22 -6.74
CA PHE A 42 -8.06 -5.33 -7.14
C PHE A 42 -7.14 -5.38 -5.93
N LEU A 43 -7.37 -4.49 -4.96
CA LEU A 43 -6.54 -4.42 -3.76
C LEU A 43 -6.66 -5.68 -2.92
N ASN A 44 -7.87 -6.19 -2.71
CA ASN A 44 -8.09 -7.46 -2.03
C ASN A 44 -7.39 -8.61 -2.77
N ALA A 45 -7.43 -8.66 -4.11
CA ALA A 45 -6.73 -9.68 -4.87
C ALA A 45 -5.20 -9.61 -4.69
N VAL A 46 -4.62 -8.41 -4.70
CA VAL A 46 -3.19 -8.18 -4.41
C VAL A 46 -2.85 -8.66 -2.99
N MET A 47 -3.70 -8.35 -2.00
CA MET A 47 -3.49 -8.75 -0.62
C MET A 47 -3.62 -10.25 -0.41
N SER A 48 -4.64 -10.88 -0.97
CA SER A 48 -4.81 -12.33 -0.94
C SER A 48 -3.62 -13.02 -1.62
N HIS A 49 -3.13 -12.47 -2.73
CA HIS A 49 -1.93 -12.99 -3.37
C HIS A 49 -0.69 -12.85 -2.47
N ALA A 50 -0.49 -11.68 -1.84
CA ALA A 50 0.60 -11.48 -0.88
C ALA A 50 0.50 -12.45 0.30
N LEU A 51 -0.70 -12.67 0.85
CA LEU A 51 -0.96 -13.62 1.94
C LEU A 51 -0.68 -15.07 1.55
N ASN A 52 -1.00 -15.46 0.32
CA ASN A 52 -0.81 -16.83 -0.15
C ASN A 52 0.65 -17.12 -0.54
N HIS A 53 1.44 -16.09 -0.79
CA HIS A 53 2.82 -16.19 -1.27
C HIS A 53 3.81 -15.37 -0.45
N PHE A 54 3.55 -15.17 0.85
CA PHE A 54 4.38 -14.29 1.70
C PHE A 54 5.83 -14.79 1.91
N GLN A 55 6.08 -16.07 1.65
CA GLN A 55 7.43 -16.66 1.64
C GLN A 55 8.24 -16.26 0.41
N ASP A 56 7.59 -15.82 -0.67
CA ASP A 56 8.26 -15.28 -1.85
C ASP A 56 8.54 -13.78 -1.63
N LEU A 57 9.76 -13.47 -1.21
CA LEU A 57 10.23 -12.11 -0.95
C LEU A 57 9.96 -11.14 -2.11
N ALA A 58 10.03 -11.60 -3.37
CA ALA A 58 9.75 -10.75 -4.52
C ALA A 58 8.27 -10.38 -4.61
N THR A 59 7.39 -11.33 -4.32
CA THR A 59 5.94 -11.13 -4.29
C THR A 59 5.56 -10.21 -3.14
N LEU A 60 6.07 -10.46 -1.93
CA LEU A 60 5.80 -9.60 -0.78
C LEU A 60 6.30 -8.17 -1.00
N ARG A 61 7.52 -8.00 -1.52
CA ARG A 61 8.07 -6.68 -1.87
C ARG A 61 7.21 -5.95 -2.89
N GLY A 62 6.82 -6.63 -3.97
CA GLY A 62 5.99 -6.05 -5.02
C GLY A 62 4.62 -5.61 -4.51
N SER A 63 3.95 -6.49 -3.77
CA SER A 63 2.64 -6.19 -3.16
C SER A 63 2.72 -5.06 -2.14
N THR A 64 3.70 -5.06 -1.25
CA THR A 64 3.86 -3.96 -0.27
C THR A 64 4.24 -2.65 -0.94
N ALA A 65 5.16 -2.64 -1.90
CA ALA A 65 5.51 -1.42 -2.64
C ALA A 65 4.28 -0.84 -3.34
N LEU A 66 3.45 -1.70 -3.92
CA LEU A 66 2.18 -1.32 -4.51
C LEU A 66 1.23 -0.70 -3.47
N LEU A 67 1.02 -1.35 -2.33
CA LEU A 67 0.13 -0.85 -1.27
C LEU A 67 0.62 0.47 -0.69
N LEU A 68 1.92 0.61 -0.45
CA LEU A 68 2.52 1.86 0.04
C LEU A 68 2.38 2.99 -0.99
N SER A 69 2.54 2.68 -2.28
CA SER A 69 2.32 3.65 -3.36
C SER A 69 0.86 4.10 -3.43
N LEU A 70 -0.06 3.22 -3.04
CA LEU A 70 -1.48 3.52 -2.99
C LEU A 70 -1.90 4.11 -1.64
N ALA A 71 -1.11 4.01 -0.57
CA ALA A 71 -1.50 4.33 0.82
C ALA A 71 -2.18 5.69 0.99
N PHE A 72 -1.73 6.71 0.27
CA PHE A 72 -2.35 8.04 0.30
C PHE A 72 -3.72 8.12 -0.38
N ALA A 73 -3.99 7.21 -1.33
CA ALA A 73 -5.28 7.03 -1.99
C ALA A 73 -6.16 5.98 -1.29
N LEU A 74 -5.63 5.26 -0.30
CA LEU A 74 -6.38 4.28 0.49
C LEU A 74 -7.20 5.00 1.57
N SER A 75 -8.36 5.53 1.19
CA SER A 75 -9.34 6.02 2.16
C SER A 75 -10.19 4.90 2.78
N GLU A 76 -10.05 3.66 2.28
CA GLU A 76 -10.93 2.53 2.61
C GLU A 76 -10.43 1.69 3.80
N PRO A 77 -11.19 1.61 4.92
CA PRO A 77 -10.84 0.82 6.09
C PRO A 77 -10.59 -0.68 5.80
N ALA A 78 -11.27 -1.22 4.79
CA ALA A 78 -11.17 -2.63 4.43
C ALA A 78 -9.75 -3.04 3.98
N LEU A 79 -9.03 -2.14 3.31
CA LEU A 79 -7.68 -2.46 2.85
C LEU A 79 -6.66 -2.40 3.97
N GLU A 80 -6.86 -1.49 4.91
CA GLU A 80 -6.03 -1.41 6.09
C GLU A 80 -6.15 -2.68 6.96
N ASP A 81 -7.38 -3.18 7.15
CA ASP A 81 -7.59 -4.45 7.84
C ASP A 81 -6.83 -5.60 7.15
N ASN A 82 -6.91 -5.67 5.81
CA ASN A 82 -6.15 -6.66 5.05
C ASN A 82 -4.63 -6.48 5.23
N LEU A 83 -4.15 -5.24 5.32
CA LEU A 83 -2.74 -4.97 5.54
C LEU A 83 -2.29 -5.42 6.92
N PHE A 84 -3.06 -5.16 7.96
CA PHE A 84 -2.76 -5.67 9.28
C PHE A 84 -2.85 -7.19 9.37
N ARG A 85 -3.75 -7.83 8.61
CA ARG A 85 -3.77 -9.30 8.48
C ARG A 85 -2.49 -9.83 7.82
N VAL A 86 -2.04 -9.21 6.72
CA VAL A 86 -0.75 -9.54 6.08
C VAL A 86 0.39 -9.36 7.06
N ALA A 87 0.48 -8.18 7.69
CA ALA A 87 1.55 -7.86 8.61
C ALA A 87 1.58 -8.81 9.81
N GLY A 88 0.41 -9.09 10.40
CA GLY A 88 0.30 -10.02 11.52
C GLY A 88 0.80 -11.40 11.16
N ARG A 89 0.33 -11.94 10.01
CA ARG A 89 0.77 -13.25 9.53
C ARG A 89 2.27 -13.28 9.24
N VAL A 90 2.80 -12.26 8.56
CA VAL A 90 4.22 -12.19 8.22
C VAL A 90 5.09 -12.11 9.47
N LEU A 91 4.77 -11.24 10.43
CA LEU A 91 5.53 -11.11 11.66
C LEU A 91 5.45 -12.37 12.53
N PHE A 92 4.31 -13.07 12.47
CA PHE A 92 4.08 -14.28 13.26
C PHE A 92 4.69 -15.55 12.64
N GLU A 93 4.69 -15.70 11.31
CA GLU A 93 5.07 -16.96 10.65
C GLU A 93 6.42 -16.90 9.90
N SER A 94 6.88 -15.71 9.49
CA SER A 94 8.07 -15.62 8.62
C SER A 94 9.35 -16.06 9.35
N LYS A 95 10.21 -16.80 8.65
CA LYS A 95 11.57 -17.12 9.11
C LYS A 95 12.64 -16.24 8.47
N ASP A 96 12.22 -15.33 7.59
CA ASP A 96 13.10 -14.42 6.87
C ASP A 96 13.18 -13.08 7.61
N THR A 97 14.38 -12.77 8.12
CA THR A 97 14.67 -11.54 8.87
C THR A 97 14.43 -10.28 8.05
N MET A 98 14.68 -10.32 6.73
CA MET A 98 14.44 -9.19 5.83
C MET A 98 12.96 -8.92 5.68
N VAL A 99 12.16 -9.97 5.50
CA VAL A 99 10.70 -9.89 5.44
C VAL A 99 10.12 -9.29 6.72
N ILE A 100 10.65 -9.68 7.88
CA ILE A 100 10.21 -9.17 9.19
C ILE A 100 10.52 -7.66 9.30
N LYS A 101 11.78 -7.26 9.11
CA LYS A 101 12.20 -5.84 9.20
C LYS A 101 11.46 -4.95 8.20
N PHE A 102 11.24 -5.46 6.99
CA PHE A 102 10.43 -4.78 5.99
C PHE A 102 9.00 -4.53 6.46
N THR A 103 8.38 -5.54 7.08
CA THR A 103 7.01 -5.44 7.59
C THR A 103 6.90 -4.43 8.72
N ILE A 104 7.88 -4.39 9.63
CA ILE A 104 8.00 -3.36 10.67
C ILE A 104 8.07 -1.96 10.04
N THR A 105 8.94 -1.79 9.04
CA THR A 105 9.11 -0.53 8.32
C THR A 105 7.82 -0.09 7.59
N MET A 106 7.11 -1.03 6.96
CA MET A 106 5.82 -0.79 6.30
C MET A 106 4.79 -0.29 7.31
N LEU A 107 4.63 -0.99 8.44
CA LEU A 107 3.69 -0.62 9.50
C LEU A 107 3.99 0.79 10.05
N ARG A 108 5.26 1.12 10.27
CA ARG A 108 5.70 2.47 10.67
C ARG A 108 5.42 3.52 9.59
N GLY A 109 5.51 3.15 8.32
CA GLY A 109 5.12 4.02 7.21
C GLY A 109 3.63 4.38 7.26
N ILE A 110 2.78 3.40 7.55
CA ILE A 110 1.33 3.58 7.67
C ILE A 110 0.99 4.40 8.90
N GLU A 111 1.64 4.11 10.02
CA GLU A 111 1.57 4.93 11.23
C GLU A 111 1.79 6.40 10.88
N ARG A 112 2.89 6.78 10.22
CA ARG A 112 3.14 8.18 9.83
C ARG A 112 2.08 8.80 8.92
N THR A 113 1.38 8.01 8.13
CA THR A 113 0.28 8.51 7.28
C THR A 113 -1.03 8.66 8.05
N ARG A 114 -1.25 7.87 9.10
CA ARG A 114 -2.47 7.90 9.91
C ARG A 114 -2.35 8.82 11.13
N LEU A 115 -1.18 8.83 11.75
CA LEU A 115 -0.78 9.78 12.77
C LEU A 115 -0.47 11.10 12.08
N GLY A 116 -1.46 12.01 12.04
CA GLY A 116 -1.20 13.40 11.64
C GLY A 116 -0.15 14.06 12.54
N ILE A 117 0.10 15.36 12.35
CA ILE A 117 1.10 16.15 13.11
C ILE A 117 0.95 16.03 14.64
N LYS A 118 -0.22 15.58 15.13
CA LYS A 118 -0.51 15.38 16.56
C LYS A 118 -0.38 13.94 17.07
N GLY A 119 0.11 12.98 16.27
CA GLY A 119 0.39 11.63 16.78
C GLY A 119 -0.84 10.76 17.03
N PHE A 120 -2.00 11.07 16.42
CA PHE A 120 -3.25 10.32 16.66
C PHE A 120 -3.68 9.46 15.47
N LEU A 121 -3.96 8.18 15.69
CA LEU A 121 -4.65 7.33 14.72
C LEU A 121 -6.10 7.82 14.66
N SER A 122 -6.54 8.26 13.49
CA SER A 122 -7.87 8.85 13.30
C SER A 122 -9.03 7.85 13.43
N LYS A 123 -8.76 6.53 13.40
CA LYS A 123 -9.77 5.48 13.53
C LYS A 123 -9.27 4.30 14.38
N PRO A 124 -10.17 3.62 15.12
CA PRO A 124 -9.87 2.36 15.81
C PRO A 124 -9.24 1.33 14.87
N LEU A 125 -8.20 0.63 15.34
CA LEU A 125 -7.69 -0.56 14.66
C LEU A 125 -8.70 -1.70 14.81
N ALA A 126 -8.94 -2.44 13.74
CA ALA A 126 -9.74 -3.66 13.82
C ALA A 126 -9.01 -4.69 14.70
N PRO A 127 -9.72 -5.48 15.53
CA PRO A 127 -9.11 -6.54 16.33
C PRO A 127 -8.37 -7.54 15.44
N ASN A 128 -7.08 -7.75 15.73
CA ASN A 128 -6.25 -8.69 15.00
C ASN A 128 -5.36 -9.44 15.98
N PRO A 129 -5.78 -10.61 16.48
CA PRO A 129 -5.06 -11.32 17.54
C PRO A 129 -3.67 -11.78 17.08
N THR A 130 -3.51 -12.15 15.81
CA THR A 130 -2.21 -12.55 15.26
C THR A 130 -1.23 -11.38 15.24
N LEU A 131 -1.66 -10.21 14.75
CA LEU A 131 -0.82 -9.01 14.76
C LEU A 131 -0.53 -8.55 16.19
N ARG A 132 -1.52 -8.63 17.09
CA ARG A 132 -1.35 -8.30 18.51
C ARG A 132 -0.26 -9.16 19.15
N SER A 133 -0.37 -10.49 19.08
CA SER A 133 0.64 -11.38 19.66
C SER A 133 2.01 -11.23 18.98
N ALA A 134 2.06 -10.94 17.68
CA ALA A 134 3.32 -10.65 17.00
C ALA A 134 3.96 -9.32 17.45
N ALA A 135 3.16 -8.26 17.66
CA ALA A 135 3.64 -6.99 18.19
C ALA A 135 4.15 -7.15 19.64
N LEU A 136 3.40 -7.88 20.48
CA LEU A 136 3.84 -8.24 21.84
C LEU A 136 5.15 -9.05 21.82
N ALA A 137 5.29 -9.99 20.89
CA ALA A 137 6.54 -10.74 20.73
C ALA A 137 7.73 -9.83 20.40
N LEU A 138 7.53 -8.82 19.55
CA LEU A 138 8.55 -7.83 19.21
C LEU A 138 8.89 -6.91 20.39
N VAL A 139 7.93 -6.58 21.27
CA VAL A 139 8.20 -5.85 22.53
C VAL A 139 9.13 -6.67 23.44
N LEU A 140 8.96 -8.00 23.50
CA LEU A 140 9.87 -8.89 24.25
C LEU A 140 11.26 -9.04 23.62
N CYS A 141 11.45 -8.56 22.40
CA CYS A 141 12.71 -8.58 21.64
C CYS A 141 13.25 -7.17 21.42
N SER A 142 12.95 -6.24 22.33
CA SER A 142 13.31 -4.82 22.24
C SER A 142 14.79 -4.54 21.97
N GLU A 143 15.68 -5.44 22.40
CA GLU A 143 17.13 -5.38 22.21
C GLU A 143 17.56 -5.62 20.75
N GLN A 144 16.68 -6.20 19.93
CA GLN A 144 16.91 -6.47 18.51
C GLN A 144 16.35 -5.37 17.60
N LEU A 145 15.73 -4.33 18.17
CA LEU A 145 15.07 -3.25 17.47
C LEU A 145 15.80 -1.92 17.73
N ASP A 146 15.74 -1.02 16.74
CA ASP A 146 16.14 0.37 16.99
C ASP A 146 15.12 1.07 17.91
N ASP A 147 15.51 2.20 18.52
CA ASP A 147 14.65 2.91 19.47
C ASP A 147 13.28 3.32 18.88
N LYS A 148 13.22 3.60 17.57
CA LYS A 148 11.98 4.00 16.90
C LYS A 148 11.05 2.82 16.72
N ASP A 149 11.59 1.68 16.29
CA ASP A 149 10.84 0.45 16.11
C ASP A 149 10.39 -0.14 17.46
N ARG A 150 11.23 -0.06 18.51
CA ARG A 150 10.85 -0.41 19.88
C ARG A 150 9.65 0.41 20.34
N SER A 151 9.75 1.74 20.29
CA SER A 151 8.67 2.65 20.69
C SER A 151 7.39 2.40 19.89
N PHE A 152 7.52 2.24 18.57
CA PHE A 152 6.40 1.96 17.69
C PHE A 152 5.69 0.64 18.04
N MET A 153 6.43 -0.43 18.33
CA MET A 153 5.83 -1.73 18.67
C MET A 153 5.06 -1.69 19.98
N VAL A 154 5.52 -0.91 20.97
CA VAL A 154 4.79 -0.69 22.23
C VAL A 154 3.45 0.02 21.95
N VAL A 155 3.47 1.10 21.15
CA VAL A 155 2.26 1.85 20.77
C VAL A 155 1.30 0.97 19.98
N LEU A 156 1.80 0.21 19.00
CA LEU A 156 0.99 -0.70 18.19
C LEU A 156 0.34 -1.79 19.04
N ALA A 157 1.10 -2.45 19.93
CA ALA A 157 0.58 -3.47 20.82
C ALA A 157 -0.50 -2.91 21.74
N ARG A 158 -0.28 -1.72 22.32
CA ARG A 158 -1.28 -1.03 23.15
C ARG A 158 -2.55 -0.70 22.37
N ALA A 159 -2.41 -0.22 21.12
CA ALA A 159 -3.54 0.11 20.26
C ALA A 159 -4.36 -1.12 19.85
N LEU A 160 -3.71 -2.26 19.67
CA LEU A 160 -4.37 -3.53 19.35
C LEU A 160 -5.06 -4.17 20.57
N GLU A 161 -4.57 -3.92 21.78
CA GLU A 161 -5.17 -4.47 23.00
C GLU A 161 -6.34 -3.64 23.51
N TYR A 162 -6.11 -2.34 23.71
CA TYR A 162 -7.05 -1.46 24.40
C TYR A 162 -7.87 -0.59 23.44
N GLY A 163 -7.63 -0.74 22.15
CA GLY A 163 -8.14 0.14 21.13
C GLY A 163 -7.35 1.45 21.04
N THR A 164 -7.46 2.08 19.87
CA THR A 164 -6.73 3.29 19.49
C THR A 164 -6.88 4.45 20.47
N MET A 165 -8.10 4.70 20.97
CA MET A 165 -8.38 5.87 21.82
C MET A 165 -7.68 5.76 23.18
N VAL A 166 -7.58 4.56 23.75
CA VAL A 166 -6.93 4.31 25.05
C VAL A 166 -5.41 4.27 24.89
N ALA A 167 -4.91 3.80 23.74
CA ALA A 167 -3.48 3.76 23.46
C ALA A 167 -2.84 5.14 23.31
N LEU A 168 -3.64 6.13 22.89
CA LEU A 168 -3.21 7.48 22.59
C LEU A 168 -3.57 8.51 23.66
N ALA A 169 -4.31 8.09 24.70
CA ALA A 169 -4.60 8.95 25.83
C ALA A 169 -3.27 9.36 26.48
N ASP A 170 -3.13 10.68 26.69
CA ASP A 170 -2.01 11.28 27.40
C ASP A 170 -1.84 10.55 28.75
N PRO A 171 -0.69 9.87 28.97
CA PRO A 171 -0.47 9.07 30.16
C PRO A 171 -0.65 9.90 31.45
N ASP A 172 -0.39 11.20 31.37
CA ASP A 172 -0.43 12.11 32.51
C ASP A 172 -1.86 12.63 32.80
N LYS A 173 -2.77 12.60 31.82
CA LYS A 173 -4.14 13.12 31.98
C LYS A 173 -5.18 12.07 32.30
N CYS A 174 -4.90 10.81 32.00
CA CYS A 174 -5.79 9.71 32.35
C CYS A 174 -4.95 8.49 32.76
N PRO A 175 -4.41 8.48 33.99
CA PRO A 175 -3.73 7.32 34.53
C PRO A 175 -4.78 6.25 34.81
N LEU A 176 -5.16 5.50 33.77
CA LEU A 176 -5.80 4.22 33.98
C LEU A 176 -4.80 3.37 34.78
N PRO A 177 -5.21 2.75 35.91
CA PRO A 177 -4.30 1.97 36.74
C PRO A 177 -3.61 0.86 35.93
N GLY A 178 -2.28 0.92 35.81
CA GLY A 178 -1.47 -0.11 35.13
C GLY A 178 -1.39 -0.01 33.60
N LEU A 179 -1.49 1.20 33.02
CA LEU A 179 -1.60 1.39 31.56
C LEU A 179 -0.61 2.42 30.96
N SER A 180 0.33 2.97 31.73
CA SER A 180 1.18 4.08 31.26
C SER A 180 2.60 3.69 30.87
N SER A 181 3.04 2.47 31.14
CA SER A 181 4.46 2.12 30.99
C SER A 181 4.70 1.03 29.95
N GLU A 182 5.86 1.08 29.29
CA GLU A 182 6.40 -0.03 28.49
C GLU A 182 6.37 -1.35 29.28
N GLU A 183 6.53 -1.27 30.60
CA GLU A 183 6.45 -2.38 31.53
C GLU A 183 5.08 -3.07 31.55
N ASP A 184 3.98 -2.32 31.44
CA ASP A 184 2.63 -2.92 31.39
C ASP A 184 2.44 -3.75 30.11
N ILE A 185 2.88 -3.22 28.97
CA ILE A 185 2.86 -3.96 27.69
C ILE A 185 3.80 -5.17 27.75
N ARG A 186 4.96 -5.06 28.41
CA ARG A 186 5.84 -6.22 28.66
C ARG A 186 5.16 -7.28 29.52
N ARG A 187 4.40 -6.90 30.56
CA ARG A 187 3.62 -7.86 31.38
C ARG A 187 2.56 -8.57 30.56
N LEU A 188 1.82 -7.85 29.72
CA LEU A 188 0.86 -8.46 28.77
C LEU A 188 1.56 -9.41 27.81
N ALA A 189 2.71 -9.02 27.27
CA ALA A 189 3.48 -9.85 26.35
C ALA A 189 3.99 -11.12 27.03
N ASN A 190 4.39 -11.05 28.31
CA ASN A 190 4.76 -12.22 29.10
C ASN A 190 3.56 -13.13 29.44
N ALA A 191 2.37 -12.56 29.61
CA ALA A 191 1.14 -13.32 29.84
C ALA A 191 0.64 -14.03 28.57
N ASP A 192 0.97 -13.53 27.38
CA ASP A 192 0.59 -14.12 26.10
C ASP A 192 1.55 -15.27 25.70
N PRO A 193 1.09 -16.54 25.68
CA PRO A 193 1.95 -17.68 25.35
C PRO A 193 2.44 -17.66 23.90
N CYS A 194 1.61 -17.21 22.96
CA CYS A 194 1.97 -17.09 21.55
C CYS A 194 3.06 -16.04 21.35
N ALA A 195 2.95 -14.90 22.07
CA ALA A 195 3.95 -13.85 22.03
C ALA A 195 5.30 -14.34 22.58
N ARG A 196 5.31 -15.05 23.73
CA ARG A 196 6.55 -15.61 24.31
C ARG A 196 7.23 -16.62 23.39
N GLN A 197 6.47 -17.56 22.84
CA GLN A 197 7.01 -18.54 21.91
C GLN A 197 7.63 -17.84 20.70
N ARG A 198 6.88 -16.91 20.10
CA ARG A 198 7.36 -16.20 18.91
C ARG A 198 8.55 -15.29 19.22
N ALA A 199 8.61 -14.68 20.39
CA ALA A 199 9.75 -13.86 20.80
C ALA A 199 11.05 -14.66 20.84
N HIS A 200 11.03 -15.90 21.34
CA HIS A 200 12.21 -16.77 21.34
C HIS A 200 12.76 -17.02 19.92
N GLU A 201 11.87 -17.27 18.96
CA GLU A 201 12.24 -17.42 17.55
C GLU A 201 12.78 -16.12 16.97
N LEU A 202 12.09 -15.00 17.20
CA LEU A 202 12.47 -13.68 16.68
C LEU A 202 13.84 -13.23 17.19
N ARG A 203 14.20 -13.48 18.46
CA ARG A 203 15.55 -13.17 18.96
C ARG A 203 16.61 -13.89 18.15
N THR A 204 16.40 -15.17 17.85
CA THR A 204 17.33 -15.97 17.06
C THR A 204 17.42 -15.49 15.61
N LEU A 205 16.29 -15.10 15.01
CA LEU A 205 16.24 -14.61 13.64
C LEU A 205 16.88 -13.22 13.48
N LEU A 206 16.56 -12.29 14.38
CA LEU A 206 17.02 -10.91 14.30
C LEU A 206 18.49 -10.74 14.72
N ALA A 207 18.99 -11.57 15.65
CA ALA A 207 20.38 -11.54 16.09
C ALA A 207 21.39 -11.93 15.00
N LYS A 208 20.96 -12.67 13.97
CA LYS A 208 21.82 -13.04 12.83
C LYS A 208 22.29 -11.84 11.99
N GLY A 209 21.77 -10.65 12.26
CA GLY A 209 22.05 -9.47 11.45
C GLY A 209 21.43 -9.59 10.06
N VAL A 210 21.56 -8.52 9.29
CA VAL A 210 21.30 -8.55 7.85
C VAL A 210 22.67 -8.34 7.20
N ASP A 211 23.04 -9.22 6.27
CA ASP A 211 24.27 -9.04 5.51
C ASP A 211 24.24 -7.64 4.87
N ALA A 212 25.24 -6.82 5.20
CA ALA A 212 25.28 -5.38 4.88
C ALA A 212 25.17 -5.07 3.38
N ASP A 213 25.44 -6.06 2.51
CA ASP A 213 25.34 -5.95 1.06
C ASP A 213 23.90 -5.93 0.53
N GLY A 214 22.92 -6.28 1.37
CA GLY A 214 21.52 -6.13 1.04
C GLY A 214 21.05 -4.69 1.26
N ASP A 215 21.47 -3.74 0.41
CA ASP A 215 20.93 -2.37 0.40
C ASP A 215 19.41 -2.42 0.16
N PHE A 216 18.68 -2.53 1.25
CA PHE A 216 17.24 -2.58 1.29
C PHE A 216 16.72 -1.21 1.67
N CYS A 217 17.19 -0.20 0.96
CA CYS A 217 16.52 1.07 0.90
C CYS A 217 15.19 0.83 0.16
N VAL A 218 14.13 0.51 0.90
CA VAL A 218 12.77 0.81 0.46
C VAL A 218 12.75 2.32 0.36
N ARG A 219 13.17 2.84 -0.80
CA ARG A 219 12.90 4.21 -1.18
C ARG A 219 11.39 4.26 -1.23
N PHE A 220 10.80 4.71 -0.12
CA PHE A 220 9.47 5.27 -0.14
C PHE A 220 9.55 6.30 -1.24
N VAL A 221 9.01 5.97 -2.41
CA VAL A 221 8.81 6.94 -3.47
C VAL A 221 7.69 7.83 -2.94
N ARG A 222 8.03 8.68 -1.97
CA ARG A 222 7.35 9.95 -1.78
C ARG A 222 7.58 10.61 -3.11
N ALA A 223 6.55 10.60 -3.95
CA ALA A 223 6.58 11.33 -5.20
C ALA A 223 6.88 12.79 -4.85
N ASN A 224 8.16 13.16 -4.90
CA ASN A 224 8.53 14.54 -5.01
C ASN A 224 8.19 14.86 -6.46
N ALA A 225 6.98 15.39 -6.65
CA ALA A 225 6.37 15.61 -7.96
C ALA A 225 7.31 16.30 -8.98
N SER A 226 8.31 17.05 -8.50
CA SER A 226 9.32 17.72 -9.34
C SER A 226 10.59 16.91 -9.64
N LYS A 227 11.11 16.10 -8.69
CA LYS A 227 12.40 15.39 -8.87
C LYS A 227 12.24 14.01 -9.49
N ASP A 228 11.18 13.28 -9.13
CA ASP A 228 10.97 11.90 -9.62
C ASP A 228 10.39 11.86 -11.03
N ALA A 229 9.71 12.93 -11.45
CA ALA A 229 9.18 13.07 -12.81
C ALA A 229 10.29 12.95 -13.88
N GLY A 230 11.46 13.55 -13.64
CA GLY A 230 12.59 13.53 -14.58
C GLY A 230 13.24 12.15 -14.71
N MET A 231 13.36 11.40 -13.62
CA MET A 231 13.98 10.06 -13.63
C MET A 231 13.08 9.03 -14.32
N VAL A 232 11.75 9.17 -14.14
CA VAL A 232 10.73 8.35 -14.81
C VAL A 232 10.60 8.74 -16.29
N GLU A 233 10.79 10.01 -16.65
CA GLU A 233 10.88 10.44 -18.05
C GLU A 233 12.10 9.80 -18.74
N GLN A 234 13.28 9.81 -18.13
CA GLN A 234 14.48 9.16 -18.68
C GLN A 234 14.35 7.64 -18.83
N GLU A 235 13.80 6.92 -17.84
CA GLU A 235 13.68 5.46 -17.92
C GLU A 235 12.71 5.03 -19.03
N VAL A 236 11.66 5.80 -19.27
CA VAL A 236 10.65 5.50 -20.28
C VAL A 236 11.09 5.95 -21.68
N GLU A 237 11.92 6.99 -21.80
CA GLU A 237 12.65 7.28 -23.03
C GLU A 237 13.62 6.14 -23.40
N LYS A 238 14.33 5.56 -22.42
CA LYS A 238 15.15 4.36 -22.64
C LYS A 238 14.33 3.15 -23.09
N MET A 239 13.07 3.05 -22.70
CA MET A 239 12.13 2.03 -23.18
C MET A 239 11.54 2.35 -24.58
N GLY A 240 12.01 3.40 -25.25
CA GLY A 240 11.56 3.79 -26.60
C GLY A 240 10.16 4.39 -26.65
N ILE A 241 9.54 4.65 -25.50
CA ILE A 241 8.21 5.25 -25.42
C ILE A 241 8.38 6.77 -25.47
N LYS A 242 8.42 7.30 -26.69
CA LYS A 242 8.47 8.74 -26.93
C LYS A 242 7.28 9.41 -26.23
N ARG A 243 7.48 10.61 -25.67
CA ARG A 243 6.43 11.43 -25.01
C ARG A 243 5.14 11.57 -25.86
N GLN A 244 5.33 11.51 -27.17
CA GLN A 244 4.31 11.54 -28.23
C GLN A 244 3.35 10.33 -28.18
N HIS A 245 3.85 9.16 -27.78
CA HIS A 245 3.11 7.89 -27.69
C HIS A 245 2.40 7.72 -26.34
N ARG A 246 2.67 8.60 -25.35
CA ARG A 246 2.11 8.53 -23.99
C ARG A 246 0.71 9.14 -23.86
N LYS A 247 0.14 9.71 -24.91
CA LYS A 247 -1.28 10.07 -24.88
C LYS A 247 -2.06 8.77 -24.97
N MET A 248 -2.61 8.35 -23.83
CA MET A 248 -3.53 7.21 -23.77
C MET A 248 -4.54 7.37 -24.90
N ALA A 249 -4.76 6.29 -25.65
CA ALA A 249 -5.77 6.22 -26.68
C ALA A 249 -7.10 6.69 -26.08
N THR A 250 -7.57 7.88 -26.48
CA THR A 250 -8.71 8.52 -25.81
C THR A 250 -10.00 7.97 -26.42
N ARG A 251 -10.96 7.57 -25.59
CA ARG A 251 -12.30 7.15 -26.07
C ARG A 251 -13.15 8.36 -26.44
N CYS A 252 -14.03 8.19 -27.41
CA CYS A 252 -14.98 9.21 -27.82
C CYS A 252 -15.92 9.55 -26.64
N SER A 253 -16.11 10.83 -26.33
CA SER A 253 -16.99 11.30 -25.25
C SER A 253 -18.48 11.26 -25.61
N ARG A 254 -18.85 10.77 -26.80
CA ARG A 254 -20.26 10.60 -27.17
C ARG A 254 -20.82 9.32 -26.51
N PRO A 255 -21.93 9.40 -25.76
CA PRO A 255 -22.64 8.21 -25.29
C PRO A 255 -23.00 7.25 -26.44
N GLY A 256 -22.63 5.98 -26.29
CA GLY A 256 -22.85 4.94 -27.30
C GLY A 256 -21.87 4.95 -28.47
N CYS A 257 -20.69 5.58 -28.34
CA CYS A 257 -19.61 5.48 -29.32
C CYS A 257 -18.35 4.85 -28.69
N ASP A 258 -18.02 3.63 -29.10
CA ASP A 258 -16.87 2.89 -28.56
C ASP A 258 -15.57 3.09 -29.34
N LYS A 259 -15.53 4.09 -30.23
CA LYS A 259 -14.30 4.40 -31.00
C LYS A 259 -13.21 4.90 -30.06
N VAL A 260 -12.03 4.33 -30.22
CA VAL A 260 -10.80 4.69 -29.51
C VAL A 260 -9.84 5.34 -30.50
N GLU A 261 -9.19 6.42 -30.08
CA GLU A 261 -8.20 7.12 -30.89
C GLU A 261 -7.02 6.21 -31.28
N THR A 262 -6.72 6.09 -32.57
CA THR A 262 -5.64 5.23 -33.09
C THR A 262 -4.31 5.97 -33.24
N ARG A 263 -4.32 7.27 -33.55
CA ARG A 263 -3.15 8.15 -33.50
C ARG A 263 -3.43 9.37 -32.63
N PRO A 264 -2.43 9.87 -31.89
CA PRO A 264 -2.62 11.04 -31.04
C PRO A 264 -3.14 12.24 -31.83
N ARG A 265 -4.23 12.87 -31.35
CA ARG A 265 -4.92 14.02 -31.95
C ARG A 265 -5.78 13.69 -33.19
N ASP A 266 -6.09 12.43 -33.47
CA ASP A 266 -7.11 12.08 -34.47
C ASP A 266 -8.51 12.51 -33.98
N PHE A 267 -8.71 12.61 -32.67
CA PHE A 267 -9.99 13.05 -32.12
C PHE A 267 -10.03 14.56 -31.92
N GLN A 268 -11.19 15.15 -32.22
CA GLN A 268 -11.46 16.58 -32.12
C GLN A 268 -11.91 16.94 -30.72
N LEU A 269 -11.29 17.97 -30.13
CA LEU A 269 -11.73 18.53 -28.85
C LEU A 269 -12.95 19.44 -29.06
N CYS A 270 -13.81 19.51 -28.05
CA CYS A 270 -14.85 20.54 -28.00
C CYS A 270 -14.20 21.94 -28.01
N GLY A 271 -14.52 22.78 -28.99
CA GLY A 271 -13.92 24.11 -29.11
C GLY A 271 -14.23 25.07 -27.95
N SER A 272 -15.28 24.78 -27.17
CA SER A 272 -15.71 25.61 -26.04
C SER A 272 -15.01 25.20 -24.74
N CYS A 273 -15.17 23.94 -24.30
CA CYS A 273 -14.62 23.49 -23.02
C CYS A 273 -13.20 22.91 -23.12
N LYS A 274 -12.79 22.41 -24.29
CA LYS A 274 -11.54 21.68 -24.52
C LYS A 274 -11.36 20.42 -23.64
N LEU A 275 -12.42 19.96 -22.97
CA LEU A 275 -12.41 18.79 -22.09
C LEU A 275 -12.95 17.53 -22.78
N ALA A 276 -14.04 17.66 -23.55
CA ALA A 276 -14.63 16.53 -24.28
C ALA A 276 -13.91 16.29 -25.62
N VAL A 277 -13.74 15.01 -25.98
CA VAL A 277 -13.12 14.57 -27.25
C VAL A 277 -14.12 13.79 -28.11
N TYR A 278 -14.04 13.93 -29.43
CA TYR A 278 -14.95 13.27 -30.36
C TYR A 278 -14.18 12.73 -31.57
N CYS A 279 -14.53 11.53 -32.01
CA CYS A 279 -13.96 10.95 -33.24
C CYS A 279 -14.37 11.71 -34.52
N GLY A 280 -15.21 12.75 -34.41
CA GLY A 280 -15.65 13.60 -35.52
C GLY A 280 -16.84 14.48 -35.16
N ARG A 281 -17.13 15.47 -36.02
CA ARG A 281 -18.19 16.48 -35.83
C ARG A 281 -19.58 15.89 -35.63
N GLU A 282 -19.87 14.73 -36.19
CA GLU A 282 -21.16 14.05 -35.98
C GLU A 282 -21.33 13.60 -34.53
N CYS A 283 -20.28 13.03 -33.94
CA CYS A 283 -20.31 12.59 -32.56
C CYS A 283 -20.40 13.76 -31.59
N GLN A 284 -19.71 14.86 -31.88
CA GLN A 284 -19.84 16.12 -31.14
C GLN A 284 -21.28 16.66 -31.19
N ARG A 285 -21.91 16.73 -32.37
CA ARG A 285 -23.29 17.22 -32.52
C ARG A 285 -24.31 16.35 -31.77
N ARG A 286 -24.13 15.04 -31.79
CA ARG A 286 -25.02 14.11 -31.06
C ARG A 286 -24.82 14.21 -29.55
N ALA A 287 -23.58 14.27 -29.08
CA ALA A 287 -23.28 14.49 -27.67
C ALA A 287 -23.79 15.85 -27.17
N TRP A 288 -23.72 16.89 -28.00
CA TRP A 288 -24.28 18.22 -27.71
C TRP A 288 -25.77 18.16 -27.40
N LYS A 289 -26.55 17.46 -28.24
CA LYS A 289 -27.99 17.25 -28.04
C LYS A 289 -28.30 16.30 -26.87
N ALA A 290 -27.40 15.38 -26.56
CA ALA A 290 -27.55 14.40 -25.48
C ALA A 290 -27.14 14.93 -24.08
N GLY A 291 -27.00 16.25 -23.92
CA GLY A 291 -26.72 16.88 -22.61
C GLY A 291 -25.31 17.45 -22.43
N HIS A 292 -24.40 17.33 -23.42
CA HIS A 292 -23.11 18.02 -23.31
C HIS A 292 -23.27 19.55 -23.28
N LYS A 293 -24.33 20.10 -23.92
CA LYS A 293 -24.64 21.53 -23.88
C LYS A 293 -24.77 22.05 -22.44
N ASP A 294 -25.36 21.27 -21.55
CA ASP A 294 -25.69 21.67 -20.19
C ASP A 294 -24.47 21.64 -19.26
N THR A 295 -23.46 20.85 -19.62
CA THR A 295 -22.22 20.65 -18.85
C THR A 295 -21.00 21.35 -19.46
N CYS A 296 -21.15 21.95 -20.65
CA CYS A 296 -20.05 22.57 -21.37
C CYS A 296 -19.70 23.95 -20.79
N GLN A 297 -18.64 24.02 -19.98
CA GLN A 297 -18.09 25.28 -19.48
C GLN A 297 -16.95 25.79 -20.39
N LYS A 298 -16.97 27.08 -20.77
CA LYS A 298 -15.88 27.69 -21.55
C LYS A 298 -14.61 27.73 -20.70
N THR A 299 -13.52 27.17 -21.22
CA THR A 299 -12.19 27.40 -20.66
C THR A 299 -11.69 28.74 -21.18
N GLY A 300 -11.73 29.75 -20.30
CA GLY A 300 -11.12 31.07 -20.52
C GLY A 300 -9.61 30.96 -20.62
#